data_AF-A0A6A6GFB5-F1
#
_entry.id   AF-A0A6A6GFB5-F1
#
_cell.length_a   1.000
_cell.length_b   1.000
_cell.length_c   1.000
_cell.angle_alpha   90.00
_cell.angle_beta   90.00
_cell.angle_gamma   90.00
#
_symmetry.space_group_name_H-M   'P 1'
#
loop_
_entity.id
_entity.type
_entity.pdbx_description
1 polymer ?
#
loop_
_entity_poly.entity_id
_entity_poly.type
_entity_poly.pdbx_seq_one_letter_code
_entity_poly.pdbx_strand_id
1 'polypeptide(L)'
;MPAQTPTRLGNWDPTFGQPIFLGLDYPSSFKPSFPDPHGRLPLHPTLHLHHHLPSIKETIASCAANITSPSHPYCVTQSTLTTTGWNIGYRSETYVYTTPTFFRTYLNYLWDTFRLPISVAEFGFPVAGEAQRDLVDQQFDSPRSQYYTSYMSEGRKAIWEDGVKWAGAWAWNFADNWEFGSYEAQFGVQTVSRTTMERGYKKNFLSLWYLLRAGGRALNKVQKRISKKRTSKLGKSSSLNALHENSRDAQRIRRAAARDEKVIRGERERERKNDRFLKRLSHIHAALRLSHLQSQTTSPPTMTIPELHALISSLLTTHTSALAAHISARRPGRPKTRDHERAEAELAAEEAEYESGFWMVDLRKEENVRRFERWDGKWEGLGGVEFVRVRRRRGGGKGEGGGEGGMEGVEGGEGEGWEETVVGSRFPPTGAA
;
A
#
# COMPACT_ATOMS: atom_id res chain seq x y z
N MET A 1 35.52 -24.55 -20.35
CA MET A 1 34.29 -24.26 -19.56
C MET A 1 34.63 -23.16 -18.58
N PRO A 2 33.90 -22.03 -18.52
CA PRO A 2 34.20 -20.99 -17.54
C PRO A 2 33.77 -21.45 -16.14
N ALA A 3 34.70 -21.44 -15.19
CA ALA A 3 34.41 -21.82 -13.82
C ALA A 3 33.42 -20.82 -13.19
N GLN A 4 32.25 -21.32 -12.77
CA GLN A 4 31.34 -20.55 -11.95
C GLN A 4 31.94 -20.42 -10.56
N THR A 5 32.56 -19.28 -10.24
CA THR A 5 32.88 -18.92 -8.85
C THR A 5 31.56 -18.78 -8.11
N PRO A 6 31.24 -19.66 -7.14
CA PRO A 6 30.00 -19.53 -6.41
C PRO A 6 30.11 -18.28 -5.53
N THR A 7 29.25 -17.29 -5.76
CA THR A 7 28.99 -16.21 -4.80
C THR A 7 28.48 -16.85 -3.52
N ARG A 8 29.40 -17.15 -2.60
CA ARG A 8 29.06 -17.55 -1.23
C ARG A 8 28.42 -16.35 -0.56
N LEU A 9 27.09 -16.33 -0.55
CA LEU A 9 26.33 -15.56 0.41
C LEU A 9 26.79 -15.99 1.81
N GLY A 10 26.87 -15.05 2.75
CA GLY A 10 27.57 -15.23 4.02
C GLY A 10 27.18 -16.51 4.75
N ASN A 11 28.15 -17.20 5.37
CA ASN A 11 27.97 -18.53 5.96
C ASN A 11 26.85 -18.64 7.02
N TRP A 12 26.29 -17.52 7.50
CA TRP A 12 25.33 -17.45 8.59
C TRP A 12 23.97 -18.11 8.29
N ASP A 13 23.37 -17.80 7.14
CA ASP A 13 22.03 -18.27 6.79
C ASP A 13 21.94 -19.81 6.67
N PRO A 14 22.87 -20.50 5.98
CA PRO A 14 22.86 -21.97 5.98
C PRO A 14 23.32 -22.56 7.32
N THR A 15 24.09 -21.85 8.16
CA THR A 15 24.53 -22.35 9.49
C THR A 15 23.34 -22.57 10.42
N PHE A 16 22.42 -21.60 10.52
CA PHE A 16 21.20 -21.78 11.31
C PHE A 16 20.06 -22.43 10.51
N GLY A 17 19.95 -22.11 9.20
CA GLY A 17 18.84 -22.55 8.38
C GLY A 17 18.85 -24.03 8.03
N GLN A 18 20.01 -24.68 7.87
CA GLN A 18 20.06 -26.13 7.57
C GLN A 18 19.54 -26.98 8.74
N PRO A 19 19.97 -26.77 10.00
CA PRO A 19 19.37 -27.43 11.16
C PRO A 19 17.89 -27.11 11.36
N ILE A 20 17.51 -25.82 11.32
CA ILE A 20 16.17 -25.38 11.71
C ILE A 20 15.11 -25.73 10.66
N PHE A 21 15.38 -25.52 9.38
CA PHE A 21 14.37 -25.64 8.32
C PHE A 21 14.46 -26.92 7.50
N LEU A 22 15.61 -27.59 7.47
CA LEU A 22 15.82 -28.82 6.70
C LEU A 22 16.07 -30.05 7.56
N GLY A 23 16.29 -29.90 8.88
CA GLY A 23 16.67 -31.00 9.78
C GLY A 23 18.05 -31.58 9.44
N LEU A 24 18.90 -30.82 8.74
CA LEU A 24 20.25 -31.22 8.35
C LEU A 24 21.28 -30.72 9.35
N ASP A 25 22.37 -31.45 9.53
CA ASP A 25 23.52 -30.97 10.30
C ASP A 25 24.13 -29.71 9.67
N TYR A 26 24.94 -28.98 10.44
CA TYR A 26 25.61 -27.75 10.01
C TYR A 26 26.33 -27.90 8.67
N PRO A 27 26.44 -26.83 7.86
CA PRO A 27 27.11 -26.87 6.55
C PRO A 27 28.52 -27.46 6.66
N SER A 28 28.91 -28.29 5.69
CA SER A 28 30.26 -28.88 5.65
C SER A 28 31.39 -27.84 5.57
N SER A 29 31.08 -26.62 5.12
CA SER A 29 31.99 -25.46 5.14
C SER A 29 32.12 -24.76 6.50
N PHE A 30 31.25 -25.06 7.47
CA PHE A 30 31.24 -24.47 8.80
C PHE A 30 32.07 -25.31 9.79
N LYS A 31 31.87 -26.63 9.79
CA LYS A 31 32.49 -27.57 10.75
C LYS A 31 34.02 -27.48 10.85
N PRO A 32 34.80 -27.27 9.76
CA PRO A 32 36.26 -27.16 9.87
C PRO A 32 36.74 -25.93 10.67
N SER A 33 36.01 -24.82 10.60
CA SER A 33 36.30 -23.60 11.37
C SER A 33 35.73 -23.62 12.79
N PHE A 34 34.79 -24.54 13.06
CA PHE A 34 34.10 -24.67 14.35
C PHE A 34 33.91 -26.16 14.72
N PRO A 35 34.96 -26.84 15.24
CA PRO A 35 34.89 -28.26 15.54
C PRO A 35 33.94 -28.63 16.69
N ASP A 36 33.67 -27.69 17.60
CA ASP A 36 32.68 -27.82 18.68
C ASP A 36 31.63 -26.69 18.57
N PRO A 37 30.44 -26.98 17.99
CA PRO A 37 29.37 -25.99 17.83
C PRO A 37 28.50 -25.81 19.09
N HIS A 38 28.81 -26.46 20.23
CA HIS A 38 28.03 -26.29 21.46
C HIS A 38 28.36 -25.00 22.24
N GLY A 39 29.41 -24.28 21.84
CA GLY A 39 29.74 -22.95 22.36
C GLY A 39 28.75 -21.85 21.91
N ARG A 40 28.65 -20.76 22.69
CA ARG A 40 27.82 -19.60 22.35
C ARG A 40 28.27 -18.96 21.03
N LEU A 41 27.51 -19.20 19.96
CA LEU A 41 27.67 -18.46 18.70
C LEU A 41 27.30 -16.99 18.90
N PRO A 42 28.12 -16.02 18.45
CA PRO A 42 27.76 -14.61 18.47
C PRO A 42 26.63 -14.35 17.46
N LEU A 43 25.42 -14.13 17.98
CA LEU A 43 24.25 -13.79 17.18
C LEU A 43 24.37 -12.37 16.62
N HIS A 44 24.46 -12.25 15.31
CA HIS A 44 24.22 -10.98 14.59
C HIS A 44 23.17 -11.24 13.50
N PRO A 45 21.89 -10.85 13.72
CA PRO A 45 20.77 -11.29 12.88
C PRO A 45 20.61 -10.51 11.55
N THR A 46 21.55 -9.63 11.22
CA THR A 46 21.45 -8.75 10.05
C THR A 46 22.24 -9.28 8.85
N LEU A 47 21.57 -9.33 7.70
CA LEU A 47 22.18 -9.70 6.42
C LEU A 47 23.21 -8.65 5.99
N HIS A 48 24.46 -9.07 5.77
CA HIS A 48 25.53 -8.21 5.26
C HIS A 48 26.01 -8.73 3.90
N LEU A 49 25.60 -8.05 2.82
CA LEU A 49 25.96 -8.41 1.44
C LEU A 49 27.37 -7.88 1.09
N HIS A 50 28.40 -8.67 1.39
CA HIS A 50 29.78 -8.39 0.98
C HIS A 50 30.14 -9.10 -0.33
N HIS A 51 31.10 -8.54 -1.06
CA HIS A 51 31.80 -9.29 -2.11
C HIS A 51 32.92 -10.10 -1.46
N HIS A 52 32.93 -11.42 -1.69
CA HIS A 52 33.90 -12.32 -1.10
C HIS A 52 34.97 -12.70 -2.14
N LEU A 53 36.20 -12.28 -1.90
CA LEU A 53 37.37 -12.68 -2.69
C LEU A 53 38.16 -13.77 -1.94
N PRO A 54 38.79 -14.74 -2.62
CA PRO A 54 39.70 -15.67 -1.98
C PRO A 54 40.81 -14.92 -1.24
N SER A 55 41.22 -15.41 -0.06
CA SER A 55 42.43 -14.89 0.57
C SER A 55 43.62 -15.12 -0.34
N ILE A 56 44.35 -14.06 -0.68
CA ILE A 56 45.51 -14.11 -1.60
C ILE A 56 46.73 -14.74 -0.88
N LYS A 57 46.74 -14.77 0.45
CA LYS A 57 47.91 -15.16 1.27
C LYS A 57 47.90 -16.61 1.75
N GLU A 58 46.75 -17.28 1.81
CA GLU A 58 46.62 -18.65 2.30
C GLU A 58 45.38 -19.35 1.71
N THR A 59 45.37 -20.69 1.72
CA THR A 59 44.20 -21.44 1.26
C THR A 59 43.06 -21.40 2.29
N ILE A 60 41.81 -21.49 1.83
CA ILE A 60 40.62 -21.49 2.70
C ILE A 60 40.71 -22.60 3.77
N ALA A 61 41.22 -23.79 3.41
CA ALA A 61 41.39 -24.90 4.34
C ALA A 61 42.48 -24.65 5.40
N SER A 62 43.61 -24.04 5.00
CA SER A 62 44.68 -23.65 5.92
C SER A 62 44.21 -22.60 6.91
N CYS A 63 43.46 -21.59 6.44
CA CYS A 63 42.85 -20.59 7.30
C CYS A 63 41.83 -21.21 8.27
N ALA A 64 40.95 -22.10 7.81
CA ALA A 64 39.90 -22.70 8.64
C ALA A 64 40.49 -23.53 9.80
N ALA A 65 41.61 -24.22 9.56
CA ALA A 65 42.34 -24.94 10.60
C ALA A 65 43.12 -24.01 11.56
N ASN A 66 43.39 -22.76 11.18
CA ASN A 66 44.15 -21.80 11.97
C ASN A 66 43.24 -20.73 12.58
N ILE A 67 42.75 -20.98 13.80
CA ILE A 67 41.95 -20.04 14.59
C ILE A 67 42.61 -18.66 14.83
N THR A 68 43.95 -18.57 14.68
CA THR A 68 44.69 -17.30 14.82
C THR A 68 44.83 -16.51 13.51
N SER A 69 44.37 -17.04 12.37
CA SER A 69 44.39 -16.30 11.11
C SER A 69 43.51 -15.03 11.23
N PRO A 70 43.99 -13.85 10.79
CA PRO A 70 43.18 -12.63 10.73
C PRO A 70 41.93 -12.74 9.85
N SER A 71 41.83 -13.78 9.01
CA SER A 71 40.64 -14.06 8.19
C SER A 71 39.73 -15.13 8.77
N HIS A 72 40.14 -15.84 9.82
CA HIS A 72 39.29 -16.80 10.53
C HIS A 72 38.11 -16.05 11.20
N PRO A 73 36.88 -16.59 11.21
CA PRO A 73 36.43 -17.89 10.69
C PRO A 73 36.02 -17.90 9.22
N TYR A 74 35.94 -16.72 8.57
CA TYR A 74 35.36 -16.56 7.23
C TYR A 74 36.25 -17.07 6.10
N CYS A 75 37.57 -16.95 6.28
CA CYS A 75 38.62 -17.39 5.36
C CYS A 75 38.52 -16.84 3.93
N VAL A 76 37.90 -15.67 3.80
CA VAL A 76 37.76 -14.90 2.56
C VAL A 76 37.97 -13.41 2.87
N THR A 77 38.54 -12.68 1.93
CA THR A 77 38.63 -11.22 2.03
C THR A 77 37.26 -10.63 1.70
N GLN A 78 36.63 -9.99 2.68
CA GLN A 78 35.38 -9.26 2.50
C GLN A 78 35.69 -7.88 1.92
N SER A 79 35.02 -7.53 0.82
CA SER A 79 35.19 -6.25 0.15
C SER A 79 33.84 -5.64 -0.21
N THR A 80 33.72 -4.32 -0.11
CA THR A 80 32.61 -3.53 -0.66
C THR A 80 32.94 -2.96 -2.04
N LEU A 81 34.13 -3.29 -2.58
CA LEU A 81 34.53 -3.00 -3.95
C LEU A 81 34.32 -4.23 -4.85
N THR A 82 33.80 -3.96 -6.04
CA THR A 82 33.77 -4.87 -7.19
C THR A 82 35.18 -5.17 -7.70
N THR A 83 35.31 -6.18 -8.54
CA THR A 83 36.57 -6.53 -9.24
C THR A 83 37.11 -5.41 -10.13
N THR A 84 36.30 -4.41 -10.50
CA THR A 84 36.69 -3.21 -11.26
C THR A 84 37.01 -1.99 -10.37
N GLY A 85 37.06 -2.16 -9.04
CA GLY A 85 37.40 -1.10 -8.09
C GLY A 85 36.26 -0.16 -7.71
N TRP A 86 35.08 -0.29 -8.31
CA TRP A 86 33.88 0.49 -7.96
C TRP A 86 33.18 -0.10 -6.73
N ASN A 87 32.55 0.74 -5.89
CA ASN A 87 31.66 0.26 -4.82
C ASN A 87 30.53 -0.63 -5.37
N ILE A 88 30.13 -1.66 -4.60
CA ILE A 88 29.02 -2.57 -4.94
C ILE A 88 27.65 -1.89 -5.02
N GLY A 89 27.51 -0.67 -4.48
CA GLY A 89 26.29 0.12 -4.47
C GLY A 89 26.52 1.50 -3.88
N TYR A 90 25.45 2.28 -3.72
CA TYR A 90 25.51 3.56 -3.03
C TYR A 90 25.63 3.34 -1.51
N ARG A 91 26.70 3.88 -0.89
CA ARG A 91 27.02 3.69 0.54
C ARG A 91 26.10 4.53 1.43
N SER A 92 25.69 3.96 2.55
CA SER A 92 24.96 4.64 3.64
C SER A 92 25.92 5.34 4.62
N GLU A 93 25.38 5.86 5.72
CA GLU A 93 26.17 6.25 6.90
C GLU A 93 26.99 5.05 7.44
N THR A 94 26.35 3.89 7.54
CA THR A 94 26.88 2.69 8.19
C THR A 94 27.37 1.65 7.16
N TYR A 95 27.40 0.38 7.55
CA TYR A 95 27.78 -0.77 6.70
C TYR A 95 26.79 -1.04 5.55
N VAL A 96 25.63 -0.37 5.50
CA VAL A 96 24.60 -0.66 4.49
C VAL A 96 24.97 -0.05 3.13
N TYR A 97 24.71 -0.79 2.05
CA TYR A 97 24.83 -0.35 0.66
C TYR A 97 23.54 -0.64 -0.11
N THR A 98 23.13 0.26 -0.99
CA THR A 98 21.99 0.05 -1.91
C THR A 98 22.35 -0.99 -2.97
N THR A 99 21.97 -2.26 -2.74
CA THR A 99 22.34 -3.43 -3.55
C THR A 99 21.11 -4.27 -3.97
N PRO A 100 20.10 -3.68 -4.63
CA PRO A 100 18.79 -4.30 -4.85
C PRO A 100 18.83 -5.55 -5.74
N THR A 101 19.79 -5.64 -6.66
CA THR A 101 20.01 -6.83 -7.51
C THR A 101 20.46 -8.03 -6.70
N PHE A 102 21.38 -7.83 -5.75
CA PHE A 102 21.83 -8.88 -4.83
C PHE A 102 20.71 -9.33 -3.89
N PHE A 103 19.87 -8.41 -3.43
CA PHE A 103 18.68 -8.73 -2.64
C PHE A 103 17.73 -9.72 -3.37
N ARG A 104 17.45 -9.53 -4.66
CA ARG A 104 16.65 -10.51 -5.44
C ARG A 104 17.39 -11.83 -5.66
N THR A 105 18.69 -11.82 -5.93
CA THR A 105 19.49 -13.05 -6.03
C THR A 105 19.43 -13.85 -4.73
N TYR A 106 19.50 -13.16 -3.59
CA TYR A 106 19.42 -13.75 -2.25
C TYR A 106 18.02 -14.31 -1.93
N LEU A 107 16.93 -13.60 -2.28
CA LEU A 107 15.57 -14.13 -2.17
C LEU A 107 15.38 -15.43 -2.97
N ASN A 108 15.98 -15.52 -4.16
CA ASN A 108 15.96 -16.76 -4.95
C ASN A 108 16.77 -17.87 -4.25
N TYR A 109 17.98 -17.59 -3.76
CA TYR A 109 18.79 -18.55 -3.00
C TYR A 109 18.04 -19.13 -1.80
N LEU A 110 17.42 -18.29 -0.97
CA LEU A 110 16.61 -18.74 0.18
C LEU A 110 15.43 -19.61 -0.26
N TRP A 111 14.72 -19.21 -1.32
CA TRP A 111 13.56 -19.94 -1.83
C TRP A 111 13.93 -21.29 -2.45
N ASP A 112 15.07 -21.35 -3.14
CA ASP A 112 15.58 -22.57 -3.75
C ASP A 112 16.19 -23.54 -2.75
N THR A 113 16.80 -23.02 -1.67
CA THR A 113 17.41 -23.82 -0.60
C THR A 113 16.38 -24.34 0.40
N PHE A 114 15.51 -23.48 0.93
CA PHE A 114 14.63 -23.81 2.06
C PHE A 114 13.18 -24.10 1.65
N ARG A 115 12.73 -23.64 0.47
CA ARG A 115 11.35 -23.84 -0.06
C ARG A 115 10.21 -23.39 0.86
N LEU A 116 10.50 -22.58 1.87
CA LEU A 116 9.54 -21.95 2.78
C LEU A 116 9.19 -20.52 2.32
N PRO A 117 7.99 -19.98 2.65
CA PRO A 117 7.67 -18.58 2.43
C PRO A 117 8.64 -17.66 3.18
N ILE A 118 9.21 -16.68 2.48
CA ILE A 118 10.24 -15.79 3.02
C ILE A 118 9.59 -14.52 3.57
N SER A 119 10.04 -14.09 4.74
CA SER A 119 9.72 -12.79 5.36
C SER A 119 11.00 -11.97 5.51
N VAL A 120 11.02 -10.74 4.98
CA VAL A 120 12.17 -9.82 5.13
C VAL A 120 11.95 -9.00 6.40
N ALA A 121 12.36 -9.57 7.53
CA ALA A 121 12.08 -9.05 8.87
C ALA A 121 12.62 -7.63 9.11
N GLU A 122 13.72 -7.26 8.47
CA GLU A 122 14.30 -5.91 8.54
C GLU A 122 14.95 -5.53 7.20
N PHE A 123 14.77 -4.28 6.78
CA PHE A 123 15.57 -3.64 5.73
C PHE A 123 15.42 -2.11 5.85
N GLY A 124 16.52 -1.37 5.67
CA GLY A 124 16.58 0.07 5.93
C GLY A 124 17.87 0.69 5.41
N PHE A 125 17.96 2.02 5.38
CA PHE A 125 19.11 2.72 4.81
C PHE A 125 19.34 4.07 5.51
N PRO A 126 20.39 4.25 6.31
CA PRO A 126 20.68 5.53 6.95
C PRO A 126 21.41 6.46 5.96
N VAL A 127 20.82 7.61 5.64
CA VAL A 127 21.45 8.57 4.71
C VAL A 127 22.70 9.15 5.35
N ALA A 128 23.80 9.19 4.59
CA ALA A 128 25.09 9.66 5.07
C ALA A 128 25.04 11.13 5.56
N GLY A 129 25.51 11.35 6.78
CA GLY A 129 25.47 12.63 7.49
C GLY A 129 24.07 13.24 7.58
N GLU A 130 23.01 12.44 7.80
CA GLU A 130 21.65 12.98 7.90
C GLU A 130 21.39 13.70 9.23
N ALA A 131 21.93 13.19 10.35
CA ALA A 131 21.72 13.78 11.67
C ALA A 131 22.24 15.23 11.79
N GLN A 132 23.25 15.60 11.00
CA GLN A 132 23.85 16.93 10.92
C GLN A 132 23.10 17.91 10.00
N ARG A 133 22.06 17.46 9.28
CA ARG A 133 21.32 18.31 8.32
C ARG A 133 20.18 19.04 8.98
N ASP A 134 19.78 20.15 8.37
CA ASP A 134 18.55 20.84 8.71
C ASP A 134 17.31 19.93 8.52
N LEU A 135 16.29 20.14 9.33
CA LEU A 135 15.07 19.31 9.36
C LEU A 135 14.41 19.16 7.98
N VAL A 136 14.43 20.21 7.15
CA VAL A 136 13.87 20.19 5.79
C VAL A 136 14.61 19.23 4.85
N ASP A 137 15.94 19.11 5.00
CA ASP A 137 16.78 18.19 4.22
C ASP A 137 16.66 16.76 4.73
N GLN A 138 16.55 16.56 6.06
CA GLN A 138 16.22 15.26 6.65
C GLN A 138 14.85 14.76 6.17
N GLN A 139 13.87 15.66 6.01
CA GLN A 139 12.55 15.31 5.49
C GLN A 139 12.57 15.00 3.98
N PHE A 140 13.49 15.55 3.18
CA PHE A 140 13.56 15.31 1.73
C PHE A 140 14.53 14.18 1.32
N ASP A 141 14.55 13.10 2.11
CA ASP A 141 15.48 11.95 2.07
C ASP A 141 15.47 11.08 0.79
N SER A 142 15.87 11.69 -0.31
CA SER A 142 15.82 11.08 -1.64
C SER A 142 16.65 9.80 -1.78
N PRO A 143 17.84 9.61 -1.18
CA PRO A 143 18.58 8.36 -1.27
C PRO A 143 17.85 7.18 -0.59
N ARG A 144 17.27 7.40 0.59
CA ARG A 144 16.48 6.38 1.31
C ARG A 144 15.17 6.07 0.57
N SER A 145 14.53 7.08 -0.02
CA SER A 145 13.40 6.90 -0.93
C SER A 145 13.74 6.00 -2.14
N GLN A 146 14.93 6.17 -2.73
CA GLN A 146 15.44 5.33 -3.83
C GLN A 146 15.78 3.91 -3.37
N TYR A 147 16.41 3.75 -2.20
CA TYR A 147 16.67 2.44 -1.58
C TYR A 147 15.39 1.63 -1.47
N TYR A 148 14.38 2.15 -0.76
CA TYR A 148 13.08 1.48 -0.59
C TYR A 148 12.41 1.14 -1.93
N THR A 149 12.40 2.08 -2.87
CA THR A 149 11.82 1.87 -4.21
C THR A 149 12.52 0.76 -4.98
N SER A 150 13.84 0.70 -4.92
CA SER A 150 14.64 -0.30 -5.65
C SER A 150 14.53 -1.71 -5.06
N TYR A 151 14.59 -1.86 -3.73
CA TYR A 151 14.44 -3.16 -3.06
C TYR A 151 13.03 -3.72 -3.26
N MET A 152 11.99 -2.91 -3.07
CA MET A 152 10.60 -3.32 -3.33
C MET A 152 10.35 -3.64 -4.81
N SER A 153 11.06 -2.99 -5.74
CA SER A 153 10.97 -3.31 -7.17
C SER A 153 11.62 -4.65 -7.51
N GLU A 154 12.78 -4.96 -6.95
CA GLU A 154 13.45 -6.25 -7.18
C GLU A 154 12.77 -7.41 -6.44
N GLY A 155 12.29 -7.21 -5.21
CA GLY A 155 11.47 -8.22 -4.50
C GLY A 155 10.15 -8.53 -5.23
N ARG A 156 9.51 -7.53 -5.85
CA ARG A 156 8.36 -7.78 -6.75
C ARG A 156 8.77 -8.61 -7.96
N LYS A 157 9.93 -8.38 -8.56
CA LYS A 157 10.42 -9.23 -9.65
C LYS A 157 10.73 -10.65 -9.16
N ALA A 158 11.22 -10.84 -7.93
CA ALA A 158 11.38 -12.17 -7.33
C ALA A 158 10.04 -12.94 -7.26
N ILE A 159 8.96 -12.30 -6.80
CA ILE A 159 7.61 -12.91 -6.83
C ILE A 159 7.18 -13.23 -8.27
N TRP A 160 7.19 -12.24 -9.16
CA TRP A 160 6.45 -12.32 -10.42
C TRP A 160 7.25 -12.88 -11.61
N GLU A 161 8.55 -12.65 -11.66
CA GLU A 161 9.44 -13.15 -12.73
C GLU A 161 10.12 -14.48 -12.36
N ASP A 162 10.39 -14.72 -11.08
CA ASP A 162 11.16 -15.89 -10.61
C ASP A 162 10.32 -16.90 -9.81
N GLY A 163 9.15 -16.49 -9.27
CA GLY A 163 8.23 -17.39 -8.56
C GLY A 163 8.51 -17.57 -7.06
N VAL A 164 9.32 -16.70 -6.47
CA VAL A 164 9.63 -16.72 -5.02
C VAL A 164 8.37 -16.44 -4.19
N LYS A 165 8.09 -17.29 -3.19
CA LYS A 165 7.04 -17.03 -2.19
C LYS A 165 7.53 -16.03 -1.15
N TRP A 166 7.41 -14.74 -1.44
CA TRP A 166 7.71 -13.65 -0.50
C TRP A 166 6.44 -13.20 0.22
N ALA A 167 6.40 -13.35 1.54
CA ALA A 167 5.24 -13.10 2.39
C ALA A 167 5.11 -11.64 2.87
N GLY A 168 6.23 -10.97 3.14
CA GLY A 168 6.23 -9.61 3.67
C GLY A 168 7.61 -9.00 3.84
N ALA A 169 7.62 -7.69 4.12
CA ALA A 169 8.82 -6.91 4.41
C ALA A 169 8.52 -5.84 5.44
N TRP A 170 9.39 -5.68 6.43
CA TRP A 170 9.25 -4.72 7.51
C TRP A 170 10.42 -3.73 7.46
N ALA A 171 10.09 -2.45 7.28
CA ALA A 171 11.08 -1.39 7.10
C ALA A 171 11.69 -1.01 8.46
N TRP A 172 13.02 -1.07 8.55
CA TRP A 172 13.77 -0.56 9.69
C TRP A 172 14.12 0.91 9.43
N ASN A 173 13.54 1.90 10.10
CA ASN A 173 12.55 1.80 11.18
C ASN A 173 11.41 2.83 11.00
N PHE A 174 10.34 2.72 11.80
CA PHE A 174 9.18 3.61 11.70
C PHE A 174 9.54 5.08 12.02
N ALA A 175 10.50 5.29 12.93
CA ALA A 175 10.98 6.61 13.34
C ALA A 175 12.47 6.53 13.70
N ASP A 176 13.18 7.66 13.66
CA ASP A 176 14.58 7.71 14.06
C ASP A 176 14.75 7.38 15.53
N ASN A 177 15.57 6.38 15.80
CA ASN A 177 15.74 5.65 17.06
C ASN A 177 17.20 5.73 17.53
N TRP A 178 17.52 5.03 18.61
CA TRP A 178 18.90 4.84 19.09
C TRP A 178 19.47 3.56 18.48
N GLU A 179 20.50 3.69 17.67
CA GLU A 179 21.17 2.61 16.95
C GLU A 179 22.46 2.22 17.70
N PHE A 180 22.34 1.21 18.56
CA PHE A 180 23.47 0.48 19.18
C PHE A 180 24.58 1.37 19.79
N GLY A 181 24.22 2.51 20.39
CA GLY A 181 25.16 3.48 20.94
C GLY A 181 24.98 4.90 20.40
N SER A 182 24.35 5.07 19.23
CA SER A 182 24.39 6.32 18.47
C SER A 182 23.02 6.77 17.97
N TYR A 183 22.87 8.09 17.78
CA TYR A 183 21.74 8.70 17.07
C TYR A 183 22.09 9.16 15.64
N GLU A 184 23.34 8.96 15.20
CA GLU A 184 23.83 9.43 13.90
C GLU A 184 23.26 8.63 12.73
N ALA A 185 23.07 7.32 12.93
CA ALA A 185 22.47 6.43 11.94
C ALA A 185 20.94 6.56 11.91
N GLN A 186 20.45 7.61 11.25
CA GLN A 186 19.03 7.90 11.10
C GLN A 186 18.35 6.86 10.18
N PHE A 187 17.77 5.77 10.71
CA PHE A 187 17.06 4.76 9.90
C PHE A 187 15.57 5.07 9.65
N GLY A 188 15.00 6.04 10.35
CA GLY A 188 13.57 6.30 10.42
C GLY A 188 12.94 6.72 9.10
N VAL A 189 11.69 6.30 8.89
CA VAL A 189 10.76 6.93 7.93
C VAL A 189 10.06 8.19 8.49
N GLN A 190 10.32 8.50 9.76
CA GLN A 190 9.94 9.74 10.42
C GLN A 190 11.14 10.31 11.18
N THR A 191 11.34 11.63 11.10
CA THR A 191 12.26 12.36 12.00
C THR A 191 11.74 12.32 13.42
N VAL A 192 12.63 12.44 14.41
CA VAL A 192 12.27 12.58 15.83
C VAL A 192 13.06 13.71 16.46
N SER A 193 12.34 14.74 16.91
CA SER A 193 12.91 15.78 17.78
C SER A 193 13.34 15.15 19.10
N ARG A 194 14.62 15.24 19.46
CA ARG A 194 15.14 14.62 20.70
C ARG A 194 14.79 15.39 21.97
N THR A 195 14.30 16.63 21.85
CA THR A 195 13.85 17.47 22.96
C THR A 195 12.34 17.42 23.16
N THR A 196 11.56 17.54 22.09
CA THR A 196 10.08 17.57 22.15
C THR A 196 9.42 16.22 21.88
N MET A 197 10.17 15.23 21.39
CA MET A 197 9.64 13.94 20.91
C MET A 197 8.58 14.06 19.80
N GLU A 198 8.49 15.20 19.14
CA GLU A 198 7.64 15.37 17.95
C GLU A 198 8.23 14.62 16.74
N ARG A 199 7.35 14.18 15.83
CA ARG A 199 7.74 13.42 14.64
C ARG A 199 7.27 14.09 13.35
N GLY A 200 8.16 14.16 12.37
CA GLY A 200 7.85 14.61 11.01
C GLY A 200 7.99 13.46 10.01
N TYR A 201 7.08 13.35 9.04
CA TYR A 201 7.22 12.34 7.97
C TYR A 201 8.35 12.71 7.02
N LYS A 202 9.22 11.74 6.70
CA LYS A 202 10.19 11.88 5.60
C LYS A 202 9.53 11.52 4.26
N LYS A 203 10.12 12.00 3.16
CA LYS A 203 9.69 11.75 1.77
C LYS A 203 9.62 10.26 1.46
N ASN A 204 10.47 9.44 2.08
CA ASN A 204 10.46 7.99 1.94
C ASN A 204 9.12 7.34 2.33
N PHE A 205 8.39 7.89 3.31
CA PHE A 205 7.17 7.33 3.86
C PHE A 205 6.05 7.46 2.84
N LEU A 206 5.94 8.67 2.30
CA LEU A 206 5.08 8.97 1.16
C LEU A 206 5.49 8.12 -0.05
N SER A 207 6.79 7.96 -0.34
CA SER A 207 7.28 7.17 -1.47
C SER A 207 6.93 5.67 -1.35
N LEU A 208 7.12 5.08 -0.17
CA LEU A 208 6.71 3.71 0.18
C LEU A 208 5.19 3.56 0.07
N TRP A 209 4.42 4.47 0.68
CA TRP A 209 2.97 4.47 0.63
C TRP A 209 2.43 4.58 -0.80
N TYR A 210 2.99 5.48 -1.61
CA TYR A 210 2.70 5.57 -3.04
C TYR A 210 3.10 4.29 -3.77
N LEU A 211 4.24 3.65 -3.47
CA LEU A 211 4.64 2.40 -4.10
C LEU A 211 3.72 1.22 -3.74
N LEU A 212 3.13 1.22 -2.54
CA LEU A 212 2.14 0.25 -2.10
C LEU A 212 0.76 0.51 -2.74
N ARG A 213 0.25 1.75 -2.71
CA ARG A 213 -1.04 2.14 -3.34
C ARG A 213 -1.02 2.13 -4.86
N ALA A 214 -0.02 2.77 -5.48
CA ALA A 214 0.25 2.58 -6.91
C ALA A 214 0.62 1.13 -7.17
N GLY A 215 1.13 0.40 -6.18
CA GLY A 215 1.33 -1.04 -6.21
C GLY A 215 0.11 -1.81 -6.67
N GLY A 216 -1.10 -1.54 -6.16
CA GLY A 216 -2.34 -2.17 -6.64
C GLY A 216 -2.68 -1.87 -8.11
N ARG A 217 -2.44 -0.63 -8.56
CA ARG A 217 -2.74 -0.18 -9.94
C ARG A 217 -1.65 -0.57 -10.95
N ALA A 218 -0.41 -0.66 -10.49
CA ALA A 218 0.76 -1.13 -11.22
C ALA A 218 0.86 -2.65 -11.22
N LEU A 219 0.37 -3.36 -10.19
CA LEU A 219 0.22 -4.83 -10.17
C LEU A 219 -0.52 -5.28 -11.43
N ASN A 220 -1.66 -4.69 -11.75
CA ASN A 220 -2.39 -4.99 -12.99
C ASN A 220 -1.57 -4.72 -14.30
N LYS A 221 -0.67 -3.73 -14.33
CA LYS A 221 0.23 -3.47 -15.48
C LYS A 221 1.47 -4.39 -15.49
N VAL A 222 1.98 -4.73 -14.33
CA VAL A 222 3.14 -5.59 -14.10
C VAL A 222 2.76 -7.05 -14.35
N GLN A 223 1.59 -7.49 -13.90
CA GLN A 223 0.94 -8.76 -14.26
C GLN A 223 0.66 -8.83 -15.76
N LYS A 224 0.21 -7.75 -16.43
CA LYS A 224 0.15 -7.69 -17.91
C LYS A 224 1.52 -7.73 -18.61
N ARG A 225 2.59 -7.26 -17.96
CA ARG A 225 3.97 -7.34 -18.49
C ARG A 225 4.64 -8.68 -18.18
N ILE A 226 4.34 -9.31 -17.04
CA ILE A 226 4.81 -10.64 -16.63
C ILE A 226 4.03 -11.74 -17.31
N SER A 227 2.75 -11.59 -17.64
CA SER A 227 2.07 -12.53 -18.54
C SER A 227 2.71 -12.48 -19.92
N LYS A 228 2.96 -11.28 -20.47
CA LYS A 228 3.76 -11.07 -21.70
C LYS A 228 5.18 -11.66 -21.60
N LYS A 229 5.87 -11.51 -20.46
CA LYS A 229 7.21 -12.09 -20.23
C LYS A 229 7.18 -13.60 -19.98
N ARG A 230 6.13 -14.17 -19.36
CA ARG A 230 5.95 -15.63 -19.23
C ARG A 230 5.72 -16.25 -20.60
N THR A 231 4.92 -15.62 -21.46
CA THR A 231 4.82 -16.02 -22.88
C THR A 231 6.11 -15.80 -23.68
N SER A 232 7.11 -15.07 -23.17
CA SER A 232 8.42 -14.87 -23.84
C SER A 232 9.62 -15.58 -23.17
N LYS A 233 9.47 -16.08 -21.93
CA LYS A 233 10.50 -16.83 -21.18
C LYS A 233 10.17 -18.32 -21.06
N LEU A 234 8.90 -18.72 -21.12
CA LEU A 234 8.50 -20.13 -21.30
C LEU A 234 8.63 -20.57 -22.78
N GLY A 235 9.58 -19.96 -23.50
CA GLY A 235 9.73 -19.99 -24.95
C GLY A 235 11.18 -19.66 -25.35
N LYS A 236 12.12 -20.36 -24.73
CA LYS A 236 13.51 -20.62 -25.17
C LYS A 236 14.09 -21.69 -24.23
N SER A 237 14.89 -22.67 -24.67
CA SER A 237 15.53 -22.80 -25.98
C SER A 237 14.57 -22.99 -27.17
N SER A 238 15.08 -22.68 -28.36
CA SER A 238 14.41 -22.65 -29.68
C SER A 238 13.42 -21.50 -29.96
N SER A 239 13.70 -20.81 -31.07
CA SER A 239 12.76 -20.10 -31.98
C SER A 239 11.57 -19.29 -31.42
N LEU A 240 11.77 -17.98 -31.27
CA LEU A 240 10.66 -16.99 -31.23
C LEU A 240 9.92 -16.84 -32.59
N ASN A 241 10.32 -17.59 -33.62
CA ASN A 241 9.66 -17.63 -34.93
C ASN A 241 8.77 -18.89 -35.13
N ALA A 242 8.63 -19.78 -34.13
CA ALA A 242 7.97 -21.08 -34.32
C ALA A 242 6.44 -21.11 -34.07
N LEU A 243 5.86 -20.11 -33.40
CA LEU A 243 4.40 -19.97 -33.36
C LEU A 243 3.95 -18.96 -34.41
N HIS A 244 3.59 -19.48 -35.59
CA HIS A 244 2.99 -18.67 -36.66
C HIS A 244 1.79 -17.89 -36.12
N GLU A 245 1.62 -16.63 -36.53
CA GLU A 245 0.60 -15.73 -35.96
C GLU A 245 -0.82 -16.33 -36.03
N ASN A 246 -1.11 -17.06 -37.11
CA ASN A 246 -2.40 -17.71 -37.33
C ASN A 246 -2.53 -19.11 -36.72
N SER A 247 -1.55 -19.56 -35.91
CA SER A 247 -1.63 -20.83 -35.17
C SER A 247 -2.85 -20.87 -34.23
N ARG A 248 -3.45 -22.05 -34.09
CA ARG A 248 -4.59 -22.29 -33.19
C ARG A 248 -4.29 -21.86 -31.76
N ASP A 249 -3.06 -22.06 -31.28
CA ASP A 249 -2.67 -21.68 -29.93
C ASP A 249 -2.39 -20.17 -29.78
N ALA A 250 -1.83 -19.53 -30.81
CA ALA A 250 -1.74 -18.06 -30.84
C ALA A 250 -3.14 -17.41 -30.80
N GLN A 251 -4.13 -17.99 -31.49
CA GLN A 251 -5.53 -17.54 -31.41
C GLN A 251 -6.15 -17.82 -30.03
N ARG A 252 -5.91 -18.98 -29.41
CA ARG A 252 -6.38 -19.31 -28.05
C ARG A 252 -5.84 -18.32 -27.00
N ILE A 253 -4.55 -18.00 -27.06
CA ILE A 253 -3.91 -17.03 -26.16
C ILE A 253 -4.51 -15.62 -26.35
N ARG A 254 -4.70 -15.17 -27.60
CA ARG A 254 -5.37 -13.87 -27.89
C ARG A 254 -6.81 -13.84 -27.34
N ARG A 255 -7.58 -14.92 -27.50
CA ARG A 255 -8.95 -15.03 -26.94
C ARG A 255 -8.98 -15.11 -25.40
N ALA A 256 -7.96 -15.65 -24.75
CA ALA A 256 -7.84 -15.61 -23.29
C ALA A 256 -7.56 -14.17 -22.81
N ALA A 257 -6.52 -13.53 -23.34
CA ALA A 257 -6.15 -12.16 -22.95
C ALA A 257 -7.28 -11.13 -23.19
N ALA A 258 -8.08 -11.29 -24.26
CA ALA A 258 -9.24 -10.44 -24.53
C ALA A 258 -10.39 -10.65 -23.53
N ARG A 259 -10.58 -11.87 -23.00
CA ARG A 259 -11.56 -12.12 -21.92
C ARG A 259 -11.11 -11.47 -20.62
N ASP A 260 -9.84 -11.64 -20.25
CA ASP A 260 -9.26 -11.05 -19.03
C ASP A 260 -9.34 -9.51 -19.08
N GLU A 261 -9.07 -8.91 -20.25
CA GLU A 261 -9.22 -7.47 -20.44
C GLU A 261 -10.68 -7.00 -20.34
N LYS A 262 -11.65 -7.78 -20.83
CA LYS A 262 -13.08 -7.47 -20.66
C LYS A 262 -13.48 -7.51 -19.17
N VAL A 263 -13.00 -8.49 -18.41
CA VAL A 263 -13.26 -8.61 -16.96
C VAL A 263 -12.66 -7.43 -16.20
N ILE A 264 -11.36 -7.15 -16.38
CA ILE A 264 -10.66 -6.05 -15.69
C ILE A 264 -11.28 -4.69 -16.04
N ARG A 265 -11.76 -4.50 -17.28
CA ARG A 265 -12.49 -3.28 -17.66
C ARG A 265 -13.81 -3.15 -16.91
N GLY A 266 -14.60 -4.23 -16.83
CA GLY A 266 -15.85 -4.26 -16.07
C GLY A 266 -15.65 -4.03 -14.57
N GLU A 267 -14.57 -4.55 -13.97
CA GLU A 267 -14.18 -4.27 -12.58
C GLU A 267 -13.90 -2.78 -12.36
N ARG A 268 -13.07 -2.15 -13.20
CA ARG A 268 -12.79 -0.71 -13.09
C ARG A 268 -14.01 0.18 -13.31
N GLU A 269 -14.91 -0.23 -14.20
CA GLU A 269 -16.17 0.48 -14.42
C GLU A 269 -17.09 0.36 -13.18
N ARG A 270 -17.09 -0.79 -12.48
CA ARG A 270 -17.76 -0.97 -11.19
C ARG A 270 -17.09 -0.13 -10.08
N GLU A 271 -15.78 -0.22 -9.90
CA GLU A 271 -15.03 0.62 -8.94
C GLU A 271 -15.34 2.12 -9.12
N ARG A 272 -15.33 2.62 -10.38
CA ARG A 272 -15.61 4.03 -10.68
C ARG A 272 -17.07 4.43 -10.39
N LYS A 273 -18.03 3.52 -10.58
CA LYS A 273 -19.44 3.77 -10.18
C LYS A 273 -19.59 3.79 -8.65
N ASN A 274 -18.84 2.93 -7.95
CA ASN A 274 -18.92 2.76 -6.51
C ASN A 274 -18.21 3.90 -5.73
N ASP A 275 -17.17 4.52 -6.30
CA ASP A 275 -16.38 5.59 -5.67
C ASP A 275 -17.22 6.77 -5.13
N ARG A 276 -18.25 7.21 -5.86
CA ARG A 276 -19.21 8.25 -5.41
C ARG A 276 -19.90 7.84 -4.10
N PHE A 277 -20.44 6.62 -4.07
CA PHE A 277 -21.13 6.09 -2.90
C PHE A 277 -20.18 5.85 -1.72
N LEU A 278 -18.96 5.34 -1.97
CA LEU A 278 -17.96 5.12 -0.92
C LEU A 278 -17.56 6.43 -0.22
N LYS A 279 -17.40 7.53 -0.98
CA LYS A 279 -17.13 8.87 -0.41
C LYS A 279 -18.27 9.38 0.47
N ARG A 280 -19.51 9.32 -0.04
CA ARG A 280 -20.74 9.64 0.72
C ARG A 280 -20.79 8.86 2.04
N LEU A 281 -20.61 7.54 1.96
CA LEU A 281 -20.65 6.67 3.13
C LEU A 281 -19.51 6.96 4.10
N SER A 282 -18.32 7.29 3.62
CA SER A 282 -17.21 7.70 4.48
C SER A 282 -17.49 9.00 5.25
N HIS A 283 -18.24 9.95 4.68
CA HIS A 283 -18.68 11.17 5.38
C HIS A 283 -19.68 10.84 6.49
N ILE A 284 -20.71 10.06 6.16
CA ILE A 284 -21.74 9.61 7.11
C ILE A 284 -21.11 8.78 8.25
N HIS A 285 -20.16 7.91 7.93
CA HIS A 285 -19.43 7.08 8.89
C HIS A 285 -18.54 7.89 9.84
N ALA A 286 -17.84 8.91 9.31
CA ALA A 286 -17.08 9.85 10.13
C ALA A 286 -17.98 10.64 11.07
N ALA A 287 -19.12 11.15 10.57
CA ALA A 287 -20.10 11.86 11.39
C ALA A 287 -20.67 10.98 12.51
N LEU A 288 -21.10 9.74 12.20
CA LEU A 288 -21.59 8.78 13.19
C LEU A 288 -20.56 8.49 14.30
N ARG A 289 -19.28 8.31 13.93
CA ARG A 289 -18.20 8.09 14.91
C ARG A 289 -17.97 9.30 15.79
N LEU A 290 -18.05 10.52 15.24
CA LEU A 290 -17.97 11.75 16.03
C LEU A 290 -19.15 11.86 17.01
N SER A 291 -20.38 11.54 16.58
CA SER A 291 -21.56 11.49 17.46
C SER A 291 -21.39 10.48 18.60
N HIS A 292 -20.88 9.28 18.31
CA HIS A 292 -20.62 8.26 19.32
C HIS A 292 -19.58 8.74 20.35
N LEU A 293 -18.44 9.28 19.87
CA LEU A 293 -17.40 9.85 20.75
C LEU A 293 -17.92 10.98 21.64
N GLN A 294 -18.79 11.85 21.12
CA GLN A 294 -19.40 12.94 21.88
C GLN A 294 -20.41 12.44 22.92
N SER A 295 -21.16 11.38 22.63
CA SER A 295 -22.19 10.82 23.51
C SER A 295 -21.63 10.08 24.74
N GLN A 296 -20.35 9.67 24.71
CA GLN A 296 -19.68 8.87 25.75
C GLN A 296 -20.41 7.55 26.09
N THR A 297 -21.27 7.04 25.21
CA THR A 297 -21.96 5.76 25.38
C THR A 297 -21.07 4.58 25.00
N THR A 298 -21.45 3.38 25.42
CA THR A 298 -20.74 2.12 25.06
C THR A 298 -21.17 1.55 23.70
N SER A 299 -22.22 2.11 23.11
CA SER A 299 -22.81 1.69 21.83
C SER A 299 -23.16 2.90 20.98
N PRO A 300 -22.95 2.84 19.65
CA PRO A 300 -23.19 3.97 18.77
C PRO A 300 -24.68 4.35 18.76
N PRO A 301 -25.02 5.65 18.78
CA PRO A 301 -26.40 6.10 18.88
C PRO A 301 -27.20 5.76 17.61
N THR A 302 -28.44 5.34 17.80
CA THR A 302 -29.44 5.30 16.71
C THR A 302 -29.92 6.71 16.40
N MET A 303 -30.07 7.03 15.12
CA MET A 303 -30.48 8.35 14.65
C MET A 303 -31.94 8.37 14.20
N THR A 304 -32.66 9.42 14.57
CA THR A 304 -34.01 9.74 14.13
C THR A 304 -34.05 10.27 12.70
N ILE A 305 -35.24 10.34 12.09
CA ILE A 305 -35.41 10.84 10.71
C ILE A 305 -34.88 12.28 10.53
N PRO A 306 -35.16 13.26 11.43
CA PRO A 306 -34.57 14.60 11.34
C PRO A 306 -33.03 14.59 11.39
N GLU A 307 -32.41 13.70 12.16
CA GLU A 307 -30.94 13.57 12.23
C GLU A 307 -30.35 12.97 10.94
N LEU A 308 -31.06 12.03 10.30
CA LEU A 308 -30.69 11.56 8.95
C LEU A 308 -30.72 12.71 7.94
N HIS A 309 -31.76 13.56 7.97
CA HIS A 309 -31.83 14.75 7.14
C HIS A 309 -30.70 15.75 7.45
N ALA A 310 -30.35 15.96 8.72
CA ALA A 310 -29.23 16.81 9.12
C ALA A 310 -27.88 16.30 8.58
N LEU A 311 -27.66 14.97 8.57
CA LEU A 311 -26.47 14.36 7.97
C LEU A 311 -26.41 14.53 6.44
N ILE A 312 -27.54 14.38 5.73
CA ILE A 312 -27.60 14.65 4.28
C ILE A 312 -27.30 16.13 4.00
N SER A 313 -27.90 17.04 4.77
CA SER A 313 -27.63 18.49 4.67
C SER A 313 -26.17 18.84 5.01
N SER A 314 -25.52 18.15 5.95
CA SER A 314 -24.09 18.30 6.25
C SER A 314 -23.20 17.90 5.06
N LEU A 315 -23.52 16.79 4.39
CA LEU A 315 -22.83 16.36 3.18
C LEU A 315 -23.01 17.38 2.05
N LEU A 316 -24.24 17.82 1.77
CA LEU A 316 -24.53 18.83 0.75
C LEU A 316 -23.79 20.16 1.05
N THR A 317 -23.78 20.59 2.31
CA THR A 317 -23.00 21.77 2.76
C THR A 317 -21.50 21.62 2.52
N THR A 318 -20.97 20.39 2.58
CA THR A 318 -19.57 20.11 2.26
C THR A 318 -19.30 20.30 0.76
N HIS A 319 -20.24 19.87 -0.10
CA HIS A 319 -20.16 20.07 -1.55
C HIS A 319 -20.34 21.54 -1.97
N THR A 320 -21.28 22.28 -1.35
CA THR A 320 -21.47 23.73 -1.64
C THR A 320 -20.25 24.55 -1.23
N SER A 321 -19.64 24.24 -0.08
CA SER A 321 -18.39 24.87 0.38
C SER A 321 -17.22 24.61 -0.58
N ALA A 322 -17.07 23.37 -1.06
CA ALA A 322 -16.05 23.02 -2.06
C ALA A 322 -16.26 23.75 -3.39
N LEU A 323 -17.50 23.88 -3.87
CA LEU A 323 -17.83 24.66 -5.06
C LEU A 323 -17.57 26.16 -4.85
N ALA A 324 -17.93 26.71 -3.69
CA ALA A 324 -17.64 28.11 -3.34
C ALA A 324 -16.14 28.43 -3.34
N ALA A 325 -15.30 27.50 -2.87
CA ALA A 325 -13.84 27.63 -2.95
C ALA A 325 -13.33 27.63 -4.42
N HIS A 326 -13.93 26.83 -5.29
CA HIS A 326 -13.62 26.86 -6.74
C HIS A 326 -14.16 28.10 -7.46
N ILE A 327 -15.19 28.76 -6.93
CA ILE A 327 -15.71 30.03 -7.42
C ILE A 327 -14.79 31.19 -6.98
N SER A 328 -14.44 31.27 -5.69
CA SER A 328 -13.62 32.36 -5.14
C SER A 328 -12.18 32.35 -5.65
N ALA A 329 -11.60 31.17 -5.89
CA ALA A 329 -10.28 31.04 -6.51
C ALA A 329 -10.25 31.43 -8.01
N ARG A 330 -11.41 31.60 -8.66
CA ARG A 330 -11.50 31.93 -10.09
C ARG A 330 -11.53 33.45 -10.31
N ARG A 331 -10.51 33.97 -11.00
CA ARG A 331 -10.53 35.37 -11.48
C ARG A 331 -11.74 35.61 -12.41
N PRO A 332 -12.42 36.79 -12.31
CA PRO A 332 -13.52 37.15 -13.21
C PRO A 332 -13.16 36.97 -14.69
N GLY A 333 -14.13 36.52 -15.49
CA GLY A 333 -13.97 36.32 -16.94
C GLY A 333 -13.26 35.01 -17.38
N ARG A 334 -12.59 34.26 -16.49
CA ARG A 334 -11.97 32.98 -16.88
C ARG A 334 -13.02 31.87 -17.04
N PRO A 335 -12.92 30.97 -18.06
CA PRO A 335 -13.73 29.76 -18.13
C PRO A 335 -13.64 28.89 -16.86
N LYS A 336 -14.66 28.06 -16.63
CA LYS A 336 -14.66 27.08 -15.54
C LYS A 336 -13.49 26.10 -15.73
N THR A 337 -12.93 25.61 -14.62
CA THR A 337 -11.94 24.53 -14.65
C THR A 337 -12.66 23.18 -14.59
N ARG A 338 -12.00 22.11 -15.06
CA ARG A 338 -12.56 20.74 -14.97
C ARG A 338 -12.91 20.31 -13.54
N ASP A 339 -12.25 20.87 -12.53
CA ASP A 339 -12.56 20.61 -11.13
C ASP A 339 -13.80 21.39 -10.65
N HIS A 340 -13.98 22.63 -11.11
CA HIS A 340 -15.20 23.42 -10.88
C HIS A 340 -16.41 22.74 -11.54
N GLU A 341 -16.31 22.37 -12.83
CA GLU A 341 -17.36 21.65 -13.57
C GLU A 341 -17.72 20.32 -12.90
N ARG A 342 -16.72 19.60 -12.38
CA ARG A 342 -16.95 18.37 -11.61
C ARG A 342 -17.67 18.64 -10.29
N ALA A 343 -17.23 19.61 -9.51
CA ALA A 343 -17.84 19.92 -8.20
C ALA A 343 -19.29 20.40 -8.36
N GLU A 344 -19.57 21.20 -9.39
CA GLU A 344 -20.92 21.65 -9.76
C GLU A 344 -21.82 20.48 -10.19
N ALA A 345 -21.32 19.58 -11.05
CA ALA A 345 -22.06 18.39 -11.47
C ALA A 345 -22.26 17.36 -10.33
N GLU A 346 -21.31 17.24 -9.41
CA GLU A 346 -21.42 16.39 -8.21
C GLU A 346 -22.51 16.94 -7.28
N LEU A 347 -22.51 18.24 -6.97
CA LEU A 347 -23.54 18.88 -6.15
C LEU A 347 -24.95 18.70 -6.76
N ALA A 348 -25.12 19.06 -8.03
CA ALA A 348 -26.42 18.96 -8.71
C ALA A 348 -26.94 17.51 -8.77
N ALA A 349 -26.06 16.51 -8.85
CA ALA A 349 -26.43 15.10 -8.84
C ALA A 349 -26.84 14.60 -7.43
N GLU A 350 -26.18 15.06 -6.36
CA GLU A 350 -26.59 14.76 -4.98
C GLU A 350 -27.92 15.45 -4.62
N GLU A 351 -28.11 16.72 -5.02
CA GLU A 351 -29.36 17.47 -4.80
C GLU A 351 -30.55 16.83 -5.52
N ALA A 352 -30.42 16.51 -6.81
CA ALA A 352 -31.47 15.81 -7.57
C ALA A 352 -31.77 14.42 -7.02
N GLU A 353 -30.78 13.72 -6.47
CA GLU A 353 -31.00 12.46 -5.75
C GLU A 353 -31.76 12.69 -4.44
N TYR A 354 -31.49 13.77 -3.70
CA TYR A 354 -32.19 14.09 -2.46
C TYR A 354 -33.66 14.48 -2.67
N GLU A 355 -33.98 15.18 -3.76
CA GLU A 355 -35.38 15.44 -4.14
C GLU A 355 -36.13 14.17 -4.56
N SER A 356 -35.47 13.24 -5.25
CA SER A 356 -36.07 11.98 -5.71
C SER A 356 -35.99 10.83 -4.70
N GLY A 357 -35.25 11.01 -3.60
CA GLY A 357 -35.01 10.03 -2.54
C GLY A 357 -33.54 9.64 -2.45
N PHE A 358 -32.83 10.18 -1.46
CA PHE A 358 -31.41 9.94 -1.22
C PHE A 358 -31.15 8.53 -0.68
N TRP A 359 -30.16 7.80 -1.23
CA TRP A 359 -29.71 6.56 -0.59
C TRP A 359 -28.85 6.82 0.64
N MET A 360 -29.33 6.32 1.78
CA MET A 360 -28.67 6.42 3.08
C MET A 360 -28.68 5.06 3.81
N VAL A 361 -27.71 4.84 4.70
CA VAL A 361 -27.73 3.69 5.63
C VAL A 361 -28.86 3.89 6.63
N ASP A 362 -29.60 2.83 6.97
CA ASP A 362 -30.65 2.92 8.00
C ASP A 362 -30.03 2.97 9.41
N LEU A 363 -29.69 4.17 9.87
CA LEU A 363 -29.11 4.39 11.20
C LEU A 363 -30.16 4.41 12.33
N ARG A 364 -31.43 4.11 12.05
CA ARG A 364 -32.47 3.98 13.09
C ARG A 364 -32.38 2.65 13.85
N LYS A 365 -31.78 1.63 13.22
CA LYS A 365 -31.68 0.27 13.76
C LYS A 365 -30.32 0.05 14.41
N GLU A 366 -30.31 -0.14 15.73
CA GLU A 366 -29.09 -0.31 16.55
C GLU A 366 -28.11 -1.36 15.99
N GLU A 367 -28.61 -2.51 15.51
CA GLU A 367 -27.76 -3.54 14.91
C GLU A 367 -27.10 -3.06 13.61
N ASN A 368 -27.83 -2.35 12.76
CA ASN A 368 -27.31 -1.81 11.50
C ASN A 368 -26.27 -0.71 11.75
N VAL A 369 -26.49 0.13 12.76
CA VAL A 369 -25.50 1.11 13.24
C VAL A 369 -24.21 0.42 13.68
N ARG A 370 -24.29 -0.65 14.51
CA ARG A 370 -23.11 -1.45 14.94
C ARG A 370 -22.39 -2.16 13.78
N ARG A 371 -23.11 -2.55 12.72
CA ARG A 371 -22.48 -3.10 11.50
C ARG A 371 -21.75 -2.00 10.73
N PHE A 372 -22.41 -0.86 10.50
CA PHE A 372 -21.85 0.25 9.74
C PHE A 372 -20.69 0.94 10.47
N GLU A 373 -20.72 1.08 11.79
CA GLU A 373 -19.59 1.61 12.56
C GLU A 373 -18.30 0.79 12.36
N ARG A 374 -18.41 -0.54 12.32
CA ARG A 374 -17.29 -1.47 12.11
C ARG A 374 -16.89 -1.63 10.63
N TRP A 375 -17.57 -0.94 9.72
CA TRP A 375 -17.22 -0.93 8.30
C TRP A 375 -15.80 -0.43 8.07
N ASP A 376 -15.09 -1.08 7.13
CA ASP A 376 -13.67 -0.89 6.85
C ASP A 376 -13.39 0.05 5.66
N GLY A 377 -14.44 0.69 5.13
CA GLY A 377 -14.38 1.58 3.97
C GLY A 377 -14.41 0.86 2.61
N LYS A 378 -14.58 -0.47 2.56
CA LYS A 378 -14.63 -1.23 1.30
C LYS A 378 -16.05 -1.55 0.84
N TRP A 379 -16.23 -1.67 -0.47
CA TRP A 379 -17.55 -1.95 -1.08
C TRP A 379 -18.13 -3.29 -0.65
N GLU A 380 -17.28 -4.31 -0.55
CA GLU A 380 -17.63 -5.68 -0.16
C GLU A 380 -18.19 -5.75 1.26
N GLY A 381 -17.74 -4.85 2.16
CA GLY A 381 -18.22 -4.74 3.53
C GLY A 381 -19.65 -4.21 3.68
N LEU A 382 -20.27 -3.70 2.61
CA LEU A 382 -21.63 -3.14 2.63
C LEU A 382 -22.72 -4.21 2.44
N GLY A 383 -22.39 -5.45 2.07
CA GLY A 383 -23.38 -6.49 1.74
C GLY A 383 -24.31 -6.90 2.90
N GLY A 384 -23.92 -6.61 4.15
CA GLY A 384 -24.73 -6.81 5.35
C GLY A 384 -25.29 -5.53 5.98
N VAL A 385 -25.18 -4.38 5.32
CA VAL A 385 -25.69 -3.09 5.79
C VAL A 385 -27.03 -2.82 5.13
N GLU A 386 -28.02 -2.38 5.92
CA GLU A 386 -29.35 -2.00 5.44
C GLU A 386 -29.41 -0.51 5.08
N PHE A 387 -30.23 -0.19 4.07
CA PHE A 387 -30.32 1.14 3.47
C PHE A 387 -31.77 1.56 3.25
N VAL A 388 -31.98 2.87 3.21
CA VAL A 388 -33.28 3.56 3.06
C VAL A 388 -33.19 4.67 2.01
N ARG A 389 -34.36 5.10 1.52
CA ARG A 389 -34.55 6.25 0.64
C ARG A 389 -35.13 7.42 1.43
N VAL A 390 -34.37 8.49 1.58
CA VAL A 390 -34.73 9.68 2.38
C VAL A 390 -34.95 10.88 1.45
N ARG A 391 -36.16 11.44 1.37
CA ARG A 391 -36.49 12.53 0.43
C ARG A 391 -36.91 13.83 1.11
N ARG A 392 -36.60 14.98 0.51
CA ARG A 392 -37.18 16.26 0.91
C ARG A 392 -38.63 16.36 0.39
N ARG A 393 -39.59 16.73 1.23
CA ARG A 393 -40.98 16.98 0.81
C ARG A 393 -41.05 18.24 -0.07
N ARG A 394 -41.84 18.21 -1.14
CA ARG A 394 -42.31 19.44 -1.79
C ARG A 394 -43.55 19.95 -1.04
N GLY A 395 -43.53 21.22 -0.63
CA GLY A 395 -44.75 21.91 -0.19
C GLY A 395 -45.83 21.80 -1.28
N GLY A 396 -47.05 21.47 -0.87
CA GLY A 396 -48.14 21.21 -1.81
C GLY A 396 -48.60 22.50 -2.49
N GLY A 397 -48.29 22.69 -3.76
CA GLY A 397 -48.82 23.79 -4.56
C GLY A 397 -50.33 23.64 -4.76
N LYS A 398 -51.10 24.64 -4.32
CA LYS A 398 -52.54 24.76 -4.62
C LYS A 398 -52.79 25.04 -6.10
N GLY A 399 -53.80 24.37 -6.63
CA GLY A 399 -54.61 24.73 -7.80
C GLY A 399 -55.79 23.73 -7.83
N GLU A 400 -57.06 24.10 -7.96
CA GLU A 400 -57.74 25.37 -8.26
C GLU A 400 -58.90 25.58 -7.24
N GLY A 401 -59.59 26.72 -7.12
CA GLY A 401 -59.45 28.05 -7.74
C GLY A 401 -60.74 28.90 -7.56
N GLY A 402 -60.61 30.23 -7.40
CA GLY A 402 -61.73 31.18 -7.36
C GLY A 402 -62.12 31.72 -5.96
N GLY A 403 -62.16 33.06 -5.81
CA GLY A 403 -62.67 33.76 -4.63
C GLY A 403 -61.92 35.08 -4.34
N GLU A 404 -62.59 36.23 -4.52
CA GLU A 404 -62.04 37.56 -4.25
C GLU A 404 -62.11 37.95 -2.76
N GLY A 405 -61.21 38.84 -2.34
CA GLY A 405 -61.43 39.77 -1.22
C GLY A 405 -60.68 39.47 0.09
N GLY A 406 -60.30 40.53 0.80
CA GLY A 406 -59.84 40.46 2.19
C GLY A 406 -58.43 41.05 2.43
N MET A 407 -58.28 41.71 3.57
CA MET A 407 -57.08 42.45 3.99
C MET A 407 -56.60 41.91 5.35
N GLU A 408 -55.40 42.34 5.76
CA GLU A 408 -54.71 42.03 7.03
C GLU A 408 -54.09 40.63 7.15
N GLY A 409 -52.95 40.57 7.84
CA GLY A 409 -52.09 39.38 7.91
C GLY A 409 -52.04 38.76 9.30
N VAL A 410 -51.32 37.65 9.42
CA VAL A 410 -50.91 37.02 10.70
C VAL A 410 -49.61 36.24 10.45
N GLU A 411 -48.74 36.19 11.46
CA GLU A 411 -47.52 35.39 11.45
C GLU A 411 -47.82 33.88 11.49
N GLY A 412 -46.97 33.06 10.87
CA GLY A 412 -47.08 31.60 10.95
C GLY A 412 -46.31 30.89 9.85
N GLY A 413 -45.00 30.69 10.05
CA GLY A 413 -44.20 29.86 9.15
C GLY A 413 -44.66 28.41 9.19
N GLU A 414 -45.38 27.96 8.15
CA GLU A 414 -45.79 26.56 8.01
C GLU A 414 -44.55 25.65 7.96
N GLY A 415 -44.47 24.70 8.90
CA GLY A 415 -43.27 23.91 9.12
C GLY A 415 -42.91 23.00 7.94
N GLU A 416 -41.61 22.88 7.65
CA GLU A 416 -41.05 21.92 6.70
C GLU A 416 -41.33 20.48 7.15
N GLY A 417 -42.48 19.93 6.76
CA GLY A 417 -42.86 18.56 7.08
C GLY A 417 -42.02 17.55 6.28
N TRP A 418 -41.23 16.72 6.96
CA TRP A 418 -40.48 15.62 6.35
C TRP A 418 -41.41 14.48 5.90
N GLU A 419 -41.12 13.84 4.76
CA GLU A 419 -41.94 12.73 4.26
C GLU A 419 -41.06 11.58 3.75
N GLU A 420 -41.14 10.42 4.41
CA GLU A 420 -40.37 9.24 4.06
C GLU A 420 -41.15 8.31 3.12
N THR A 421 -40.43 7.58 2.26
CA THR A 421 -40.96 6.38 1.63
C THR A 421 -40.03 5.21 1.97
N VAL A 422 -40.38 4.45 3.02
CA VAL A 422 -39.62 3.28 3.49
C VAL A 422 -39.73 2.15 2.47
N VAL A 423 -39.00 2.25 1.36
CA VAL A 423 -38.85 1.14 0.41
C VAL A 423 -37.67 0.31 0.86
N GLY A 424 -37.94 -0.74 1.64
CA GLY A 424 -36.96 -1.75 2.05
C GLY A 424 -36.36 -2.43 0.82
N SER A 425 -35.27 -1.87 0.31
CA SER A 425 -34.67 -2.25 -0.96
C SER A 425 -33.16 -2.34 -0.81
N ARG A 426 -32.58 -3.42 -1.33
CA ARG A 426 -31.14 -3.67 -1.23
C ARG A 426 -30.40 -2.61 -2.03
N PHE A 427 -29.58 -1.81 -1.35
CA PHE A 427 -28.57 -0.96 -1.98
C PHE A 427 -27.47 -1.84 -2.60
N PRO A 428 -26.88 -1.47 -3.74
CA PRO A 428 -27.17 -0.30 -4.58
C PRO A 428 -28.33 -0.52 -5.57
N PRO A 429 -28.89 0.55 -6.15
CA PRO A 429 -29.66 0.44 -7.39
C PRO A 429 -28.72 0.30 -8.59
N THR A 430 -28.45 -0.92 -9.07
CA THR A 430 -28.41 -1.26 -10.52
C THR A 430 -27.86 -2.67 -10.75
N GLY A 431 -28.59 -3.45 -11.55
CA GLY A 431 -28.06 -4.64 -12.24
C GLY A 431 -27.88 -5.87 -11.37
N ALA A 432 -28.88 -6.74 -11.34
CA ALA A 432 -28.64 -8.15 -11.05
C ALA A 432 -27.84 -8.79 -12.20
N ALA A 433 -26.90 -9.67 -11.84
CA ALA A 433 -26.06 -10.54 -12.70
C ALA A 433 -25.05 -9.84 -13.65
#